data_AF-A0A6I2QXF0-F1
#
_entry.id   AF-A0A6I2QXF0-F1
#
_cell.length_a   1.000
_cell.length_b   1.000
_cell.length_c   1.000
_cell.angle_alpha   90.00
_cell.angle_beta   90.00
_cell.angle_gamma   90.00
#
_symmetry.space_group_name_H-M   'P 1'
#
loop_
_entity.id
_entity.type
_entity.pdbx_description
1 polymer ?
#
loop_
_entity_poly.entity_id
_entity_poly.type
_entity_poly.pdbx_seq_one_letter_code
_entity_poly.pdbx_strand_id
1 'polypeptide(L)'
;MKTTNKKARQNVRQYILDHFEPCGYDFTGPCTFQNVARFILEVHASEKYYSPEYQAAKGFTNEAVFIDWCQGLPSVLDTCYYYNRSAVVDLGNILEQSERERAQYTEEQAERLLTHLIYQELVKGAAGR
;
A
#
# COMPACT_ATOMS: atom_id res chain seq x y z
N MET A 1 12.03 -2.79 -19.92
CA MET A 1 11.61 -1.46 -20.47
C MET A 1 11.46 -0.54 -19.27
N LYS A 2 12.16 0.60 -19.16
CA LYS A 2 12.13 1.40 -17.92
C LYS A 2 10.80 2.14 -17.81
N THR A 3 9.86 1.61 -17.03
CA THR A 3 8.64 2.33 -16.64
C THR A 3 9.04 3.69 -16.08
N THR A 4 8.53 4.77 -16.68
CA THR A 4 8.80 6.11 -16.18
C THR A 4 8.17 6.23 -14.79
N ASN A 5 8.86 6.90 -13.86
CA ASN A 5 8.40 7.03 -12.46
C ASN A 5 6.94 7.54 -12.40
N LYS A 6 6.53 8.43 -13.31
CA LYS A 6 5.15 8.93 -13.40
C LYS A 6 4.11 7.85 -13.72
N LYS A 7 4.37 6.97 -14.70
CA LYS A 7 3.42 5.91 -15.08
C LYS A 7 3.31 4.85 -13.97
N ALA A 8 4.44 4.44 -13.41
CA ALA A 8 4.46 3.52 -12.26
C ALA A 8 3.62 4.07 -11.10
N ARG A 9 3.77 5.36 -10.76
CA ARG A 9 2.95 6.00 -9.72
C ARG A 9 1.46 6.00 -10.04
N GLN A 10 1.07 6.25 -11.29
CA GLN A 10 -0.34 6.17 -11.70
C GLN A 10 -0.90 4.76 -11.56
N ASN A 11 -0.12 3.74 -11.97
CA ASN A 11 -0.50 2.34 -11.84
C ASN A 11 -0.66 1.93 -10.36
N VAL A 12 0.20 2.40 -9.46
CA VAL A 12 0.04 2.17 -8.01
C VAL A 12 -1.25 2.81 -7.49
N ARG A 13 -1.56 4.05 -7.89
CA ARG A 13 -2.81 4.72 -7.47
C ARG A 13 -4.04 3.96 -7.95
N GLN A 14 -4.02 3.47 -9.19
CA GLN A 14 -5.11 2.66 -9.72
C GLN A 14 -5.23 1.33 -8.98
N TYR A 15 -4.11 0.64 -8.73
CA TYR A 15 -4.09 -0.60 -7.95
C TYR A 15 -4.73 -0.41 -6.57
N ILE A 16 -4.43 0.69 -5.87
CA ILE A 16 -5.04 1.01 -4.57
C ILE A 16 -6.56 1.18 -4.71
N LEU A 17 -7.04 1.89 -5.74
CA LEU A 17 -8.47 2.09 -5.96
C LEU A 17 -9.19 0.77 -6.29
N ASP A 18 -8.55 -0.10 -7.08
CA ASP A 18 -9.11 -1.39 -7.48
C ASP A 18 -9.19 -2.38 -6.29
N HIS A 19 -8.33 -2.21 -5.28
CA HIS A 19 -8.25 -3.06 -4.08
C HIS A 19 -8.78 -2.36 -2.81
N PHE A 20 -9.44 -1.21 -2.95
CA PHE A 20 -10.05 -0.49 -1.85
C PHE A 20 -11.45 -1.04 -1.58
N GLU A 21 -11.65 -1.58 -0.38
CA GLU A 21 -12.93 -2.13 0.06
C GLU A 21 -13.28 -1.59 1.46
N PRO A 22 -14.03 -0.48 1.58
CA PRO A 22 -14.34 0.11 2.88
C PRO A 22 -15.35 -0.70 3.72
N CYS A 23 -15.49 -2.00 3.46
CA CYS A 23 -16.44 -2.86 4.15
C CYS A 23 -16.15 -2.84 5.67
N GLY A 24 -17.16 -2.50 6.46
CA GLY A 24 -17.06 -2.36 7.91
C GLY A 24 -16.77 -0.93 8.39
N TYR A 25 -16.56 0.04 7.49
CA TYR A 25 -16.37 1.45 7.83
C TYR A 25 -17.32 2.35 7.03
N ASP A 26 -17.57 3.56 7.54
CA ASP A 26 -18.46 4.53 6.89
C ASP A 26 -17.67 5.47 5.96
N PHE A 27 -17.46 5.03 4.70
CA PHE A 27 -16.86 5.88 3.66
C PHE A 27 -17.95 6.64 2.91
N THR A 28 -18.11 7.92 3.24
CA THR A 28 -19.20 8.78 2.71
C THR A 28 -18.76 9.78 1.63
N GLY A 29 -17.47 9.81 1.29
CA GLY A 29 -16.90 10.74 0.31
C GLY A 29 -16.91 10.22 -1.14
N PRO A 30 -16.65 11.10 -2.15
CA PRO A 30 -16.44 10.62 -3.51
C PRO A 30 -15.18 9.75 -3.58
N CYS A 31 -15.21 8.69 -4.39
CA CYS A 31 -14.12 7.73 -4.56
C CYS A 31 -12.98 8.31 -5.44
N THR A 32 -12.40 9.42 -5.00
CA THR A 32 -11.18 9.99 -5.55
C THR A 32 -9.97 9.42 -4.82
N PHE A 33 -8.83 9.32 -5.49
CA PHE A 33 -7.61 8.80 -4.87
C PHE A 33 -7.24 9.55 -3.58
N GLN A 34 -7.40 10.87 -3.52
CA GLN A 34 -7.08 11.67 -2.33
C GLN A 34 -8.00 11.36 -1.14
N ASN A 35 -9.27 11.04 -1.39
CA ASN A 35 -10.21 10.68 -0.33
C ASN A 35 -9.94 9.26 0.17
N VAL A 36 -9.75 8.32 -0.75
CA VAL A 36 -9.38 6.93 -0.43
C VAL A 36 -8.06 6.90 0.34
N ALA A 37 -7.06 7.67 -0.09
CA ALA A 37 -5.77 7.73 0.57
C ALA A 37 -5.85 8.25 2.02
N ARG A 38 -6.63 9.32 2.26
CA ARG A 38 -6.87 9.82 3.63
C ARG A 38 -7.58 8.78 4.48
N PHE A 39 -8.62 8.18 3.94
CA PHE A 39 -9.43 7.22 4.65
C PHE A 39 -8.63 5.98 5.08
N ILE A 40 -7.85 5.39 4.16
CA ILE A 40 -6.98 4.24 4.50
C ILE A 40 -5.99 4.61 5.61
N LEU A 41 -5.37 5.79 5.55
CA LEU A 41 -4.42 6.23 6.58
C LEU A 41 -5.09 6.53 7.93
N GLU A 42 -6.33 7.05 7.92
CA GLU A 42 -7.14 7.26 9.13
C GLU A 42 -7.52 5.92 9.79
N VAL A 43 -7.98 4.95 9.00
CA VAL A 43 -8.28 3.59 9.50
C VAL A 43 -7.01 2.97 10.10
N HIS A 44 -5.89 2.98 9.36
CA HIS A 44 -4.60 2.52 9.86
C HIS A 44 -4.21 3.15 11.21
N ALA A 45 -4.33 4.48 11.34
CA ALA A 45 -4.00 5.18 12.58
C ALA A 45 -4.92 4.81 13.73
N SER A 46 -6.20 4.51 13.44
CA SER A 46 -7.18 4.10 14.45
C SER A 46 -6.96 2.66 14.95
N GLU A 47 -6.52 1.76 14.07
CA GLU A 47 -6.33 0.34 14.41
C GLU A 47 -4.95 0.05 15.01
N LYS A 48 -3.92 0.71 14.49
CA LYS A 48 -2.53 0.54 14.93
C LYS A 48 -2.08 1.78 15.68
N TYR A 49 -2.76 2.06 16.79
CA TYR A 49 -2.36 3.14 17.69
C TYR A 49 -1.18 2.71 18.56
N TYR A 50 0.03 2.99 18.08
CA TYR A 50 1.22 3.01 18.94
C TYR A 50 1.40 4.42 19.51
N SER A 51 1.61 4.54 20.81
CA SER A 51 1.99 5.84 21.39
C SER A 51 3.30 6.34 20.75
N PRO A 52 3.47 7.66 20.56
CA PRO A 52 4.71 8.22 20.02
C PRO A 52 5.97 7.71 20.76
N GLU A 53 5.87 7.51 22.07
CA GLU A 53 6.94 6.98 22.92
C GLU A 53 7.27 5.53 22.59
N TYR A 54 6.26 4.69 22.34
CA TYR A 54 6.46 3.29 21.94
C TYR A 54 7.14 3.21 20.56
N GLN A 55 6.67 4.00 19.59
CA GLN A 55 7.25 4.05 18.25
C GLN A 55 8.73 4.48 18.32
N ALA A 56 9.02 5.53 19.09
CA ALA A 56 10.38 6.02 19.30
C ALA A 56 11.27 4.98 20.00
N ALA A 57 10.78 4.33 21.06
CA ALA A 57 11.54 3.33 21.82
C ALA A 57 11.88 2.08 20.99
N LYS A 58 11.03 1.72 20.03
CA LYS A 58 11.24 0.60 19.10
C LYS A 58 11.94 1.02 17.79
N GLY A 59 12.14 2.32 17.57
CA GLY A 59 12.70 2.84 16.33
C GLY A 59 11.81 2.58 15.12
N PHE A 60 10.49 2.47 15.31
CA PHE A 60 9.55 2.22 14.21
C PHE A 60 9.25 3.50 13.45
N THR A 61 9.37 3.44 12.13
CA THR A 61 8.88 4.48 11.24
C THR A 61 7.38 4.28 11.01
N ASN A 62 6.66 5.35 10.63
CA ASN A 62 5.24 5.24 10.24
C ASN A 62 5.03 4.21 9.11
N GLU A 63 6.00 4.10 8.20
CA GLU A 63 5.98 3.10 7.14
C GLU A 63 6.13 1.67 7.67
N ALA A 64 7.02 1.44 8.64
CA ALA A 64 7.19 0.12 9.25
C ALA A 64 5.92 -0.33 9.98
N VAL A 65 5.25 0.60 10.69
CA VAL A 65 3.95 0.36 11.33
C VAL A 65 2.87 0.04 10.29
N PHE A 66 2.85 0.76 9.17
CA PHE A 66 1.92 0.49 8.08
C PHE A 66 2.16 -0.88 7.43
N ILE A 67 3.43 -1.27 7.24
CA ILE A 67 3.77 -2.60 6.71
C ILE A 67 3.29 -3.71 7.66
N ASP A 68 3.54 -3.57 8.97
CA ASP A 68 3.03 -4.51 9.99
C ASP A 68 1.50 -4.61 9.97
N TRP A 69 0.81 -3.48 9.79
CA TRP A 69 -0.62 -3.45 9.63
C TRP A 69 -1.10 -4.22 8.40
N CYS A 70 -0.50 -3.99 7.23
CA CYS A 70 -0.83 -4.68 5.99
C CYS A 70 -0.62 -6.19 6.05
N GLN A 71 0.39 -6.66 6.79
CA GLN A 71 0.61 -8.10 7.06
C GLN A 71 -0.53 -8.72 7.88
N GLY A 72 -1.25 -7.91 8.66
CA GLY A 72 -2.45 -8.30 9.40
C GLY A 72 -3.72 -8.39 8.57
N LEU A 73 -3.66 -8.17 7.24
CA LEU A 73 -4.78 -8.24 6.31
C LEU A 73 -5.96 -7.31 6.69
N PRO A 74 -5.75 -5.98 6.73
CA PRO A 74 -6.83 -5.05 7.04
C PRO A 74 -7.94 -5.14 5.99
N SER A 75 -9.20 -5.04 6.40
CA SER A 75 -10.33 -5.17 5.46
C SER A 75 -10.41 -4.01 4.47
N VAL A 76 -9.95 -2.80 4.85
CA VAL A 76 -10.11 -1.59 4.04
C VAL A 76 -9.26 -1.58 2.76
N LEU A 77 -8.20 -2.39 2.72
CA LEU A 77 -7.28 -2.50 1.60
C LEU A 77 -6.90 -3.96 1.43
N ASP A 78 -7.21 -4.54 0.28
CA ASP A 78 -6.87 -5.94 0.00
C ASP A 78 -5.35 -6.12 -0.13
N THR A 79 -4.74 -6.62 0.94
CA THR A 79 -3.32 -6.99 1.03
C THR A 79 -3.11 -8.50 1.01
N CYS A 80 -4.01 -9.26 0.40
CA CYS A 80 -3.93 -10.72 0.27
C CYS A 80 -2.66 -11.20 -0.46
N TYR A 81 -1.89 -10.30 -1.06
CA TYR A 81 -0.55 -10.58 -1.56
C TYR A 81 0.46 -10.99 -0.47
N TYR A 82 0.11 -10.86 0.82
CA TYR A 82 0.84 -11.44 1.96
C TYR A 82 0.43 -12.89 2.30
N TYR A 83 -0.62 -13.42 1.68
CA TYR A 83 -1.22 -14.70 2.09
C TYR A 83 -1.50 -15.66 0.93
N ASN A 84 -2.28 -15.25 -0.08
CA ASN A 84 -2.74 -16.16 -1.14
C ASN A 84 -2.73 -15.56 -2.57
N ARG A 85 -2.24 -14.33 -2.74
CA ARG A 85 -1.97 -13.69 -4.05
C ARG A 85 -0.46 -13.48 -4.21
N SER A 86 0.06 -13.51 -5.44
CA SER A 86 1.49 -13.29 -5.69
C SER A 86 1.80 -11.79 -5.77
N ALA A 87 2.63 -11.31 -4.83
CA ALA A 87 3.14 -9.94 -4.85
C ALA A 87 4.08 -9.72 -6.04
N VAL A 88 4.83 -10.74 -6.47
CA VAL A 88 5.68 -10.66 -7.68
C VAL A 88 4.84 -10.38 -8.93
N VAL A 89 3.69 -11.04 -9.07
CA VAL A 89 2.77 -10.81 -10.19
C VAL A 89 2.16 -9.42 -10.12
N ASP A 90 1.66 -9.01 -8.96
CA ASP A 90 1.05 -7.68 -8.75
C ASP A 90 2.05 -6.56 -9.04
N LEU A 91 3.24 -6.62 -8.42
CA LEU A 91 4.31 -5.66 -8.63
C LEU A 91 4.76 -5.64 -10.09
N GLY A 92 4.89 -6.81 -10.72
CA GLY A 92 5.27 -6.93 -12.12
C GLY A 92 4.24 -6.32 -13.07
N ASN A 93 2.96 -6.42 -12.75
CA ASN A 93 1.88 -5.79 -13.52
C ASN A 93 1.91 -4.26 -13.34
N ILE A 94 2.04 -3.78 -12.10
CA ILE A 94 2.13 -2.34 -11.78
C ILE A 94 3.33 -1.69 -12.49
N LEU A 95 4.49 -2.36 -12.44
CA LEU A 95 5.73 -1.87 -13.00
C LEU A 95 5.92 -2.22 -14.49
N GLU A 96 4.95 -2.89 -15.12
CA GLU A 96 5.02 -3.34 -16.53
C GLU A 96 6.28 -4.15 -16.85
N GLN A 97 6.69 -4.98 -15.89
CA GLN A 97 7.88 -5.82 -15.97
C GLN A 97 7.65 -7.05 -16.84
N SER A 98 8.65 -7.37 -17.65
CA SER A 98 8.79 -8.66 -18.34
C SER A 98 8.99 -9.82 -17.34
N GLU A 99 8.77 -11.05 -17.78
CA GLU A 99 9.01 -12.26 -16.97
C GLU A 99 10.43 -12.29 -16.39
N ARG A 100 11.44 -11.89 -17.18
CA ARG A 100 12.83 -11.81 -16.73
C ARG A 100 13.03 -10.78 -15.62
N GLU A 101 12.36 -9.64 -15.69
CA GLU A 101 12.43 -8.59 -14.65
C GLU A 101 11.72 -9.06 -13.38
N ARG A 102 10.56 -9.74 -13.50
CA ARG A 102 9.83 -10.31 -12.35
C ARG A 102 10.62 -11.39 -11.63
N ALA A 103 11.32 -12.25 -12.37
CA ALA A 103 12.14 -13.34 -11.82
C ALA A 103 13.32 -12.86 -10.95
N GLN A 104 13.60 -11.55 -10.88
CA GLN A 104 14.61 -10.99 -9.99
C GLN A 104 14.11 -10.78 -8.55
N TYR A 105 12.81 -10.88 -8.32
CA TYR A 105 12.20 -10.68 -7.00
C TYR A 105 11.76 -12.00 -6.39
N THR A 106 12.02 -12.19 -5.10
CA THR A 106 11.26 -13.14 -4.29
C THR A 106 9.91 -12.53 -3.90
N GLU A 107 8.96 -13.35 -3.44
CA GLU A 107 7.68 -12.85 -2.91
C GLU A 107 7.90 -11.85 -1.77
N GLU A 108 8.73 -12.18 -0.78
CA GLU A 108 9.02 -11.27 0.34
C GLU A 108 9.60 -9.92 -0.11
N GLN A 109 10.46 -9.92 -1.13
CA GLN A 109 11.00 -8.67 -1.69
C GLN A 109 9.92 -7.87 -2.42
N ALA A 110 9.05 -8.55 -3.17
CA ALA A 110 7.96 -7.93 -3.90
C ALA A 110 6.88 -7.38 -2.94
N GLU A 111 6.52 -8.12 -1.89
CA GLU A 111 5.61 -7.70 -0.83
C GLU A 111 6.07 -6.40 -0.16
N ARG A 112 7.36 -6.35 0.26
CA ARG A 112 7.94 -5.15 0.87
C ARG A 112 7.93 -3.96 -0.08
N LEU A 113 8.33 -4.18 -1.34
CA LEU A 113 8.39 -3.10 -2.33
C LEU A 113 6.99 -2.62 -2.73
N LEU A 114 6.04 -3.51 -2.94
CA LEU A 114 4.64 -3.18 -3.25
C LEU A 114 4.04 -2.35 -2.12
N THR A 115 4.19 -2.80 -0.87
CA THR A 115 3.65 -2.09 0.31
C THR A 115 4.31 -0.73 0.51
N HIS A 116 5.63 -0.62 0.27
CA HIS A 116 6.35 0.66 0.24
C HIS A 116 5.77 1.62 -0.81
N LEU A 117 5.56 1.15 -2.04
CA LEU A 117 4.99 1.97 -3.12
C LEU A 117 3.57 2.43 -2.81
N ILE A 118 2.75 1.54 -2.24
CA ILE A 118 1.40 1.86 -1.78
C ILE A 118 1.46 2.96 -0.72
N TYR A 119 2.24 2.76 0.35
CA TYR A 119 2.37 3.74 1.43
C TYR A 119 2.82 5.12 0.93
N GLN A 120 3.82 5.15 0.04
CA GLN A 120 4.32 6.38 -0.57
C GLN A 120 3.24 7.15 -1.33
N GLU A 121 2.39 6.47 -2.11
CA GLU A 121 1.32 7.15 -2.84
C GLU A 121 0.14 7.51 -1.95
N LEU A 122 -0.17 6.74 -0.90
CA LEU A 122 -1.18 7.12 0.09
C LEU A 122 -0.78 8.42 0.80
N VAL A 123 0.46 8.52 1.30
CA VAL A 123 0.96 9.73 1.98
C VAL A 123 0.91 10.96 1.05
N LYS A 124 1.32 10.80 -0.21
CA LYS A 124 1.26 11.91 -1.20
C LYS A 124 -0.18 12.28 -1.54
N GLY A 125 -1.03 11.29 -1.78
CA GLY A 125 -2.44 11.49 -2.11
C GLY A 125 -3.19 12.21 -0.99
N ALA A 126 -2.96 11.81 0.26
CA ALA A 126 -3.54 12.44 1.43
C ALA A 126 -3.07 13.90 1.61
N ALA A 127 -1.83 14.21 1.22
CA ALA A 127 -1.29 15.57 1.19
C ALA A 127 -1.72 16.38 -0.05
N GLY A 128 -2.55 15.83 -0.94
CA GLY A 128 -3.01 16.48 -2.17
C GLY A 128 -1.97 16.56 -3.30
N ARG A 129 -0.97 15.67 -3.32
CA ARG A 129 0.18 15.67 -4.25
C ARG A 129 0.19 14.52 -5.25
#